data_AF-A0AAE3GD07-F1
#
_entry.id   AF-A0AAE3GD07-F1
#
_cell.length_a   1.000
_cell.length_b   1.000
_cell.length_c   1.000
_cell.angle_alpha   90.00
_cell.angle_beta   90.00
_cell.angle_gamma   90.00
#
_symmetry.space_group_name_H-M   'P 1'
#
loop_
_entity.id
_entity.type
_entity.pdbx_description
1 polymer ?
#
loop_
_entity_poly.entity_id
_entity_poly.type
_entity_poly.pdbx_seq_one_letter_code
_entity_poly.pdbx_strand_id
1 'polypeptide(L)'
;MASQHRAKLRNKGQLTLPGPVRQALHVTEDDEVEFTITDSGDVLLRGLTTIPADQRWFWTPEWQAGEREASEQIAAGDVTFHENVDEMFDYLKRGSEQ
;
A
#
# COMPACT_ATOMS: atom_id res chain seq x y z
N MET A 1 -10.60 13.42 -15.30
CA MET A 1 -10.84 13.21 -16.75
C MET A 1 -10.70 11.72 -17.03
N ALA A 2 -11.64 11.10 -17.74
CA ALA A 2 -11.49 9.71 -18.15
C ALA A 2 -10.43 9.60 -19.26
N SER A 3 -9.44 8.73 -19.11
CA SER A 3 -8.47 8.42 -20.16
C SER A 3 -8.79 7.06 -20.78
N GLN A 4 -8.78 6.98 -22.11
CA GLN A 4 -8.95 5.73 -22.85
C GLN A 4 -7.60 5.19 -23.29
N HIS A 5 -7.36 3.92 -22.98
CA HIS A 5 -6.20 3.18 -23.44
C HIS A 5 -6.68 1.92 -24.15
N ARG A 6 -6.02 1.57 -25.26
CA ARG A 6 -6.35 0.39 -26.06
C ARG A 6 -5.19 -0.60 -25.99
N ALA A 7 -5.53 -1.87 -25.89
CA ALA A 7 -4.58 -2.98 -26.00
C ALA A 7 -5.13 -4.00 -27.00
N LYS A 8 -4.23 -4.73 -27.64
CA LYS A 8 -4.59 -5.80 -28.57
C LYS A 8 -4.48 -7.14 -27.85
N LEU A 9 -5.52 -7.96 -27.95
CA LEU A 9 -5.48 -9.33 -27.47
C LEU A 9 -4.48 -10.13 -28.31
N ARG A 10 -3.54 -10.80 -27.66
CA ARG A 10 -2.57 -11.69 -28.29
C ARG A 10 -3.10 -13.13 -28.26
N ASN A 11 -2.29 -14.06 -28.77
CA ASN A 11 -2.61 -15.47 -28.72
C ASN A 11 -2.92 -15.93 -27.28
N LYS A 12 -3.73 -16.98 -27.17
CA LYS A 12 -4.12 -17.58 -25.88
C LYS A 12 -4.79 -16.60 -24.90
N GLY A 13 -5.40 -15.51 -25.40
CA GLY A 13 -6.13 -14.56 -24.56
C GLY A 13 -5.25 -13.62 -23.72
N GLN A 14 -3.97 -13.48 -24.06
CA GLN A 14 -3.06 -12.61 -23.31
C GLN A 14 -3.27 -11.14 -23.68
N LEU A 15 -3.40 -10.27 -22.68
CA LEU A 15 -3.49 -8.82 -22.86
C LEU A 15 -2.33 -8.13 -22.14
N THR A 16 -1.57 -7.32 -22.86
CA THR A 16 -0.55 -6.48 -22.24
C THR A 16 -1.20 -5.20 -21.73
N LEU A 17 -1.18 -4.99 -20.41
CA LEU A 17 -1.69 -3.76 -19.81
C LEU A 17 -0.83 -2.56 -20.24
N PRO A 18 -1.42 -1.51 -20.85
CA PRO A 18 -0.71 -0.27 -21.12
C PRO A 18 -0.14 0.32 -19.83
N GLY A 19 1.03 0.97 -19.91
CA GLY A 19 1.70 1.57 -18.75
C GLY A 19 0.79 2.38 -17.82
N PRO A 20 -0.01 3.33 -18.34
CA PRO A 20 -0.94 4.11 -17.52
C PRO A 20 -2.02 3.27 -16.82
N VAL A 21 -2.51 2.19 -17.46
CA VAL A 21 -3.53 1.31 -16.87
C VAL A 21 -2.93 0.50 -15.72
N ARG A 22 -1.75 -0.08 -15.93
CA ARG A 22 -1.02 -0.81 -14.87
C ARG A 22 -0.72 0.07 -13.66
N GLN A 23 -0.30 1.32 -13.89
CA GLN A 23 -0.04 2.27 -12.81
C GLN A 23 -1.33 2.64 -12.05
N ALA A 24 -2.44 2.85 -12.75
CA ALA A 24 -3.73 3.13 -12.13
C ALA A 24 -4.30 1.94 -11.34
N LEU A 25 -3.93 0.70 -11.71
CA LEU A 25 -4.31 -0.51 -10.99
C LEU A 25 -3.37 -0.81 -9.81
N HIS A 26 -2.24 -0.12 -9.68
CA HIS A 26 -1.22 -0.38 -8.66
C HIS A 26 -0.71 -1.82 -8.64
N VAL A 27 -0.63 -2.46 -9.82
CA VAL A 27 -0.15 -3.84 -9.97
C VAL A 27 1.23 -3.89 -10.61
N THR A 28 2.02 -4.84 -10.18
CA THR A 28 3.37 -5.17 -10.65
C THR A 28 3.41 -6.59 -11.21
N GLU A 29 4.61 -7.14 -11.42
CA GLU A 29 4.74 -8.56 -11.79
C GLU A 29 4.25 -9.44 -10.64
N ASP A 30 3.63 -10.57 -10.96
CA ASP A 30 3.01 -11.52 -10.02
C ASP A 30 1.80 -11.00 -9.20
N ASP A 31 1.39 -9.75 -9.37
CA ASP A 31 0.13 -9.25 -8.83
C ASP A 31 -1.08 -9.77 -9.62
N GLU A 32 -2.19 -10.01 -8.91
CA GLU A 32 -3.42 -10.48 -9.51
C GLU A 32 -4.30 -9.31 -9.99
N VAL A 33 -5.24 -9.61 -10.88
CA VAL A 33 -6.30 -8.68 -11.27
C VAL A 33 -7.64 -9.40 -11.27
N GLU A 34 -8.67 -8.69 -10.86
CA GLU A 34 -10.04 -9.19 -10.82
C GLU A 34 -10.87 -8.58 -11.94
N PHE A 35 -11.61 -9.43 -12.66
CA PHE A 35 -12.57 -9.02 -13.67
C PHE A 35 -13.99 -9.18 -13.11
N THR A 36 -14.77 -8.10 -13.14
CA THR A 36 -16.21 -8.14 -12.80
C THR A 36 -17.02 -7.83 -14.05
N ILE A 37 -17.96 -8.71 -14.40
CA ILE A 37 -18.95 -8.45 -15.45
C ILE A 37 -20.15 -7.77 -14.77
N THR A 38 -20.49 -6.57 -15.22
CA THR A 38 -21.63 -5.81 -14.69
C THR A 38 -22.95 -6.25 -15.35
N ASP A 39 -24.08 -5.86 -14.76
CA ASP A 39 -25.40 -6.09 -15.36
C ASP A 39 -25.59 -5.38 -16.71
N SER A 40 -24.83 -4.30 -16.96
CA SER A 40 -24.80 -3.60 -18.25
C SER A 40 -23.99 -4.34 -19.32
N GLY A 41 -23.27 -5.41 -18.95
CA GLY A 41 -22.38 -6.16 -19.83
C GLY A 41 -20.98 -5.55 -19.97
N ASP A 42 -20.66 -4.51 -19.21
CA ASP A 42 -19.31 -3.96 -19.14
C ASP A 42 -18.41 -4.87 -18.30
N VAL A 43 -17.11 -4.86 -18.60
CA VAL A 43 -16.11 -5.59 -17.80
C VAL A 43 -15.26 -4.57 -17.06
N LEU A 44 -15.34 -4.60 -15.73
CA LEU A 44 -14.50 -3.81 -14.83
C LEU A 44 -13.26 -4.61 -14.45
N LEU A 45 -12.12 -3.92 -14.39
CA LEU A 45 -10.85 -4.49 -13.99
C LEU A 45 -10.37 -3.82 -12.70
N ARG A 46 -10.00 -4.62 -11.70
CA ARG A 46 -9.45 -4.16 -10.42
C ARG A 46 -8.09 -4.81 -10.18
N GLY A 47 -7.12 -4.04 -9.69
CA GLY A 47 -5.82 -4.56 -9.27
C GLY A 47 -5.90 -5.20 -7.89
N LEU A 48 -5.23 -6.33 -7.70
CA LEU A 48 -5.06 -7.02 -6.44
C LEU A 48 -3.57 -7.15 -6.14
N THR A 49 -3.05 -6.30 -5.28
CA THR A 49 -1.65 -6.37 -4.86
C THR A 49 -1.47 -7.51 -3.87
N THR A 50 -0.53 -8.43 -4.17
CA THR A 50 -0.22 -9.54 -3.27
C THR A 50 0.69 -9.06 -2.16
N ILE A 51 0.23 -9.19 -0.91
CA ILE A 51 1.02 -8.88 0.28
C ILE A 51 1.58 -10.19 0.83
N PRO A 52 2.92 -10.34 0.95
CA PRO A 52 3.54 -11.50 1.58
C PRO A 52 2.91 -11.80 2.95
N ALA A 53 2.67 -13.08 3.23
CA ALA A 53 1.90 -13.48 4.42
C ALA A 53 2.54 -12.99 5.73
N ASP A 54 3.88 -12.95 5.77
CA ASP A 54 4.71 -12.45 6.88
C ASP A 54 4.71 -10.92 7.02
N GLN A 55 4.14 -10.18 6.06
CA GLN A 55 4.00 -8.72 6.09
C GLN A 55 2.54 -8.25 6.20
N ARG A 56 1.56 -9.17 6.20
CA ARG A 56 0.14 -8.82 6.33
C ARG A 56 -0.19 -8.07 7.61
N TRP A 57 0.55 -8.31 8.69
CA TRP A 57 0.35 -7.66 9.98
C TRP A 57 0.46 -6.13 9.88
N PHE A 58 1.30 -5.61 8.99
CA PHE A 58 1.47 -4.16 8.75
C PHE A 58 0.19 -3.51 8.26
N TRP A 59 -0.66 -4.26 7.55
CA TRP A 59 -1.91 -3.77 6.95
C TRP A 59 -3.14 -4.01 7.83
N THR A 60 -2.95 -4.49 9.06
CA THR A 60 -4.07 -4.59 10.00
C THR A 60 -4.60 -3.20 10.35
N PRO A 61 -5.92 -3.04 10.58
CA PRO A 61 -6.49 -1.73 10.93
C PRO A 61 -5.83 -1.08 12.15
N GLU A 62 -5.42 -1.89 13.12
CA GLU A 62 -4.77 -1.46 14.35
C GLU A 62 -3.36 -0.92 14.09
N TRP A 63 -2.55 -1.63 13.29
CA TRP A 63 -1.23 -1.14 12.90
C TRP A 63 -1.31 0.17 12.09
N GLN A 64 -2.21 0.21 11.10
CA GLN A 64 -2.41 1.40 10.27
C GLN A 64 -2.95 2.61 11.06
N ALA A 65 -3.64 2.38 12.18
CA ALA A 65 -4.03 3.45 13.09
C ALA A 65 -2.79 4.04 13.80
N GLY A 66 -1.91 3.19 14.33
CA GLY A 66 -0.65 3.62 14.95
C GLY A 66 0.27 4.36 13.98
N GLU A 67 0.41 3.88 12.73
CA GLU A 67 1.20 4.57 11.70
C GLU A 67 0.70 5.98 11.40
N ARG A 68 -0.63 6.18 11.41
CA ARG A 68 -1.24 7.50 11.20
C ARG A 68 -0.97 8.43 12.37
N GLU A 69 -1.17 7.94 13.60
CA GLU A 69 -0.86 8.70 14.81
C GLU A 69 0.61 9.11 14.86
N ALA A 70 1.53 8.16 14.61
CA ALA A 70 2.96 8.45 14.57
C ALA A 70 3.31 9.48 13.48
N SER A 71 2.69 9.38 12.30
CA SER A 71 2.87 10.36 11.22
C SER A 71 2.38 11.76 11.62
N GLU A 72 1.28 11.85 12.36
CA GLU A 72 0.73 13.10 12.89
C GLU A 72 1.65 13.71 13.97
N GLN A 73 2.19 12.90 14.87
CA GLN A 73 3.18 13.32 15.87
C GLN A 73 4.46 13.86 15.21
N ILE A 74 4.98 13.14 14.21
CA ILE A 74 6.14 13.59 13.42
C ILE A 74 5.84 14.93 12.73
N ALA A 75 4.68 15.06 12.09
CA ALA A 75 4.30 16.29 11.40
C ALA A 75 4.10 17.47 12.35
N ALA A 76 3.64 17.22 13.58
CA ALA A 76 3.51 18.21 14.64
C ALA A 76 4.86 18.56 15.30
N GLY A 77 5.93 17.83 14.99
CA GLY A 77 7.22 17.97 15.66
C GLY A 77 7.23 17.39 17.08
N ASP A 78 6.23 16.59 17.44
CA ASP A 78 6.13 15.85 18.70
C ASP A 78 7.01 14.60 18.65
N VAL A 79 8.32 14.83 18.50
CA VAL A 79 9.36 13.81 18.40
C VAL A 79 10.53 14.21 19.26
N THR A 80 11.12 13.23 19.94
CA THR A 80 12.35 13.44 20.72
C THR A 80 13.53 12.87 19.94
N PHE A 81 14.53 13.71 19.68
CA PHE A 81 15.79 13.28 19.07
C PHE A 81 16.83 13.03 20.17
N HIS A 82 17.62 11.97 20.01
CA HIS A 82 18.75 11.65 20.88
C HIS A 82 20.00 11.55 20.00
N GLU A 83 21.13 12.06 20.48
CA GLU A 83 22.36 12.06 19.67
C GLU A 83 22.98 10.66 19.55
N ASN A 84 22.70 9.80 20.52
CA ASN A 84 23.21 8.43 20.55
C ASN A 84 22.22 7.46 21.23
N VAL A 85 22.51 6.18 21.06
CA VAL A 85 21.68 5.08 21.55
C VAL A 85 21.66 5.00 23.07
N ASP A 86 22.74 5.36 23.76
CA ASP A 86 22.81 5.35 25.22
C ASP A 86 21.85 6.38 25.83
N GLU A 87 21.84 7.60 25.29
CA GLU A 87 20.90 8.67 25.68
C GLU A 87 19.44 8.28 25.45
N MET A 88 19.14 7.63 24.32
CA MET A 88 17.81 7.11 24.02
C MET A 88 17.38 6.06 25.05
N PHE A 89 18.24 5.10 25.38
CA PHE A 89 17.91 4.07 26.37
C PHE A 89 17.72 4.64 27.78
N ASP A 90 18.54 5.62 28.16
CA ASP A 90 18.37 6.31 29.45
C ASP A 90 17.04 7.06 29.51
N TYR A 91 16.59 7.67 28.41
CA TYR A 91 15.26 8.29 28.33
C TYR A 91 14.14 7.26 28.51
N LEU A 92 14.18 6.13 27.79
CA LEU A 92 13.15 5.09 27.87
C LEU A 92 13.04 4.48 29.27
N LYS A 93 14.17 4.20 29.93
CA LYS A 93 14.18 3.66 31.31
C LYS A 93 13.52 4.62 32.31
N ARG A 94 13.77 5.92 32.19
CA ARG A 94 13.13 6.95 33.03
C ARG A 94 11.62 7.05 32.78
N GLY A 95 11.16 6.77 31.57
CA GLY A 95 9.74 6.77 31.21
C GLY A 95 8.97 5.54 31.73
N SER A 96 9.64 4.39 31.92
CA SER A 96 9.01 3.15 32.39
C SER A 96 8.82 3.05 33.92
N GLU A 97 9.27 4.05 34.67
CA GLU A 97 9.19 4.12 36.14
C GLU A 97 8.03 5.00 36.66
N GLN A 98 7.10 5.43 35.79
CA GLN A 98 5.89 6.19 36.12
C GLN A 98 4.61 5.36 36.02
#